data_AF-A0A1C4TKH8-F1
#
_entry.id   AF-A0A1C4TKH8-F1
#
_cell.length_a   1.000
_cell.length_b   1.000
_cell.length_c   1.000
_cell.angle_alpha   90.00
_cell.angle_beta   90.00
_cell.angle_gamma   90.00
#
_symmetry.space_group_name_H-M   'P 1'
#
loop_
_entity.id
_entity.type
_entity.pdbx_description
1 polymer ?
#
loop_
_entity_poly.entity_id
_entity_poly.type
_entity_poly.pdbx_seq_one_letter_code
_entity_poly.pdbx_strand_id
1 'polypeptide(L)' 'MEGWAAMLPVFDPETIKRVARRCTYDDGEECSVELAATIILEWASVLDDSTPLSEDPSLRRVQSALGDRRGWL' A
#
# COMPACT_ATOMS: atom_id res chain seq x y z
N MET A 1 -23.49 -2.37 -6.42
CA MET A 1 -23.57 -1.08 -7.16
C MET A 1 -25.01 -0.61 -7.36
N GLU A 2 -25.93 -1.52 -7.69
CA GLU A 2 -27.35 -1.22 -7.94
C GLU A 2 -28.08 -0.47 -6.80
N GLY A 3 -27.75 -0.75 -5.53
CA GLY A 3 -28.37 -0.07 -4.38
C GLY A 3 -28.01 1.42 -4.24
N TRP A 4 -26.81 1.83 -4.67
CA TRP A 4 -26.35 3.22 -4.54
C TRP A 4 -27.00 4.16 -5.56
N ALA A 5 -27.20 3.68 -6.79
CA ALA A 5 -27.88 4.44 -7.84
C ALA A 5 -29.34 4.75 -7.46
N ALA A 6 -30.01 3.82 -6.78
CA ALA A 6 -31.36 4.04 -6.26
C ALA A 6 -31.41 5.07 -5.11
N MET A 7 -30.34 5.17 -4.30
CA MET A 7 -30.26 6.12 -3.17
C MET A 7 -29.80 7.53 -3.58
N LEU A 8 -29.12 7.66 -4.73
CA LEU A 8 -28.51 8.90 -5.20
C LEU A 8 -28.92 9.23 -6.66
N PRO A 9 -30.22 9.35 -6.97
CA PRO A 9 -30.72 9.43 -8.35
C PRO A 9 -30.34 10.74 -9.08
N VAL A 10 -29.82 11.74 -8.36
CA VAL A 10 -29.30 12.99 -8.94
C VAL A 10 -27.99 12.77 -9.70
N PHE A 11 -27.23 11.72 -9.36
CA PHE A 11 -25.96 11.44 -10.00
C PHE A 11 -26.14 10.36 -11.05
N ASP A 12 -25.51 10.60 -12.21
CA ASP A 12 -25.42 9.60 -13.26
C ASP A 12 -24.77 8.31 -12.69
N PRO A 13 -25.31 7.12 -13.01
CA PRO A 13 -24.77 5.85 -12.50
C PRO A 13 -23.28 5.65 -12.78
N GLU A 14 -22.74 6.13 -13.90
CA GLU A 14 -21.31 6.08 -14.18
C GLU A 14 -20.52 7.05 -13.29
N THR A 15 -21.12 8.17 -12.85
CA THR A 15 -20.51 9.05 -11.84
C THR A 15 -20.45 8.37 -10.47
N ILE A 16 -21.52 7.70 -10.04
CA ILE A 16 -21.56 6.93 -8.79
C ILE A 16 -20.55 5.79 -8.84
N LYS A 17 -20.50 5.06 -9.96
CA LYS A 17 -19.55 3.98 -10.22
C LYS A 17 -18.11 4.49 -10.19
N ARG A 18 -17.80 5.62 -10.83
CA ARG A 18 -16.46 6.23 -10.81
C ARG A 18 -16.01 6.65 -9.41
N VAL A 19 -16.91 7.20 -8.59
CA VAL A 19 -16.60 7.59 -7.21
C VAL A 19 -16.43 6.36 -6.31
N ALA A 20 -17.30 5.35 -6.44
CA ALA A 20 -17.19 4.09 -5.69
C ALA A 20 -15.94 3.29 -6.10
N ARG A 21 -15.55 3.34 -7.39
CA ARG A 21 -14.35 2.72 -7.95
C ARG A 21 -13.06 3.47 -7.67
N ARG A 22 -13.14 4.74 -7.25
CA ARG A 22 -11.96 5.47 -6.77
C ARG A 22 -11.30 4.78 -5.57
N CYS A 23 -11.98 3.80 -4.97
CA CYS A 23 -11.50 2.94 -3.90
C CYS A 23 -11.32 1.46 -4.32
N THR A 24 -11.39 1.09 -5.61
CA THR A 24 -11.26 -0.31 -6.07
C THR A 24 -10.63 -0.39 -7.47
N TYR A 25 -9.61 -1.23 -7.63
CA TYR A 25 -9.03 -1.56 -8.94
C TYR A 25 -10.08 -2.19 -9.87
N ASP A 26 -10.05 -1.80 -11.15
CA ASP A 26 -11.00 -2.27 -12.16
C ASP A 26 -10.52 -3.55 -12.87
N ASP A 27 -9.21 -3.80 -12.85
CA ASP A 27 -8.57 -4.98 -13.41
C ASP A 27 -8.16 -5.97 -12.30
N GLY A 28 -8.38 -7.26 -12.56
CA GLY A 28 -7.93 -8.33 -11.67
C GLY A 28 -6.41 -8.38 -11.56
N GLU A 29 -5.69 -8.03 -12.62
CA GLU A 29 -4.23 -7.91 -12.59
C GLU A 29 -3.80 -6.75 -11.67
N GLU A 30 -4.35 -5.55 -11.86
CA GLU A 30 -4.08 -4.39 -10.99
C GLU A 30 -4.34 -4.72 -9.51
N CYS A 31 -5.48 -5.34 -9.19
CA CYS A 31 -5.80 -5.77 -7.83
C CYS A 31 -4.77 -6.75 -7.27
N SER A 32 -4.28 -7.68 -8.10
CA SER A 32 -3.28 -8.68 -7.69
C SER A 32 -1.90 -8.05 -7.44
N VAL A 33 -1.49 -7.09 -8.27
CA VAL A 33 -0.24 -6.35 -8.13
C VAL A 33 -0.26 -5.51 -6.86
N GLU A 34 -1.40 -4.87 -6.58
CA GLU A 34 -1.55 -3.99 -5.43
C GLU A 34 -1.64 -4.76 -4.11
N LEU A 35 -2.26 -5.94 -4.13
CA LEU A 35 -2.18 -6.87 -3.01
C LEU A 35 -0.73 -7.31 -2.74
N ALA A 36 0.03 -7.65 -3.79
CA ALA A 36 1.44 -8.03 -3.64
C ALA A 36 2.28 -6.86 -3.12
N ALA A 37 2.08 -5.65 -3.65
CA ALA A 37 2.74 -4.44 -3.17
C ALA A 37 2.42 -4.16 -1.71
N THR A 38 1.15 -4.29 -1.31
CA THR A 38 0.71 -4.14 0.09
C THR A 38 1.43 -5.13 0.99
N ILE A 39 1.43 -6.43 0.64
CA ILE A 39 2.12 -7.46 1.44
C ILE A 39 3.60 -7.10 1.62
N ILE A 40 4.30 -6.73 0.54
CA ILE A 40 5.72 -6.36 0.60
C ILE A 40 5.94 -5.15 1.51
N LEU A 41 5.11 -4.13 1.41
CA LEU A 41 5.23 -2.91 2.22
C LEU A 41 4.93 -3.17 3.70
N GLU A 42 3.94 -4.01 4.01
CA GLU A 42 3.64 -4.38 5.40
C GLU A 42 4.79 -5.18 6.01
N TRP A 43 5.37 -6.13 5.27
CA TRP A 43 6.57 -6.84 5.74
C TRP A 43 7.78 -5.92 5.89
N ALA A 44 7.98 -4.98 4.97
CA ALA A 44 9.04 -3.98 5.08
C ALA A 44 8.85 -3.10 6.33
N SER A 45 7.62 -2.68 6.63
CA SER A 45 7.29 -1.92 7.85
C SER A 45 7.61 -2.69 9.13
N VAL A 46 7.27 -3.98 9.18
CA VAL A 46 7.60 -4.85 10.32
C VAL A 46 9.12 -5.03 10.47
N LEU A 47 9.84 -5.23 9.37
CA LEU A 47 11.29 -5.36 9.38
C LEU A 47 11.98 -4.06 9.77
N ASP A 48 11.44 -2.93 9.32
CA ASP A 48 11.87 -1.63 9.77
C ASP A 48 11.71 -1.60 11.29
N ASP A 49 10.52 -1.68 11.89
CA ASP A 49 10.38 -1.57 13.35
C ASP A 49 11.23 -2.58 14.17
N SER A 50 11.27 -3.86 13.76
CA SER A 50 11.81 -4.95 14.59
C SER A 50 13.31 -5.24 14.44
N THR A 51 13.97 -4.75 13.38
CA THR A 51 15.37 -5.11 13.12
C THR A 51 16.34 -4.23 13.94
N PRO A 52 17.19 -4.81 14.82
CA PRO A 52 18.20 -4.08 15.55
C PRO A 52 19.33 -3.60 14.63
N LEU A 53 20.00 -2.51 15.01
CA LEU A 53 21.18 -2.03 14.29
C LEU A 53 22.31 -3.07 14.31
N SER A 54 23.10 -3.11 13.23
CA SER A 54 24.30 -3.94 13.17
C SER A 54 25.30 -3.55 14.26
N GLU A 55 26.00 -4.54 14.82
CA GLU A 55 27.11 -4.32 15.74
C GLU A 55 28.40 -3.91 15.02
N ASP A 56 28.48 -4.10 13.70
CA ASP A 56 29.61 -3.62 12.89
C ASP A 56 29.52 -2.09 12.74
N PRO A 57 30.52 -1.31 13.21
CA PRO A 57 30.52 0.14 13.10
C PRO A 57 30.48 0.68 11.67
N SER A 58 30.98 -0.09 10.69
CA SER A 58 30.91 0.28 9.27
C SER A 58 29.49 0.17 8.74
N LEU A 59 28.78 -0.92 9.07
CA LEU A 59 27.40 -1.15 8.68
C LEU A 59 26.42 -0.25 9.44
N ARG A 60 26.64 -0.01 10.74
CA ARG A 60 25.80 0.86 11.57
C ARG A 60 25.74 2.30 11.03
N ARG A 61 26.86 2.82 10.51
CA ARG A 61 26.90 4.16 9.87
C ARG A 61 26.08 4.21 8.59
N VAL A 62 26.15 3.16 7.78
CA VAL A 62 25.37 3.04 6.54
C VAL A 62 23.87 2.95 6.87
N GLN A 63 23.49 2.08 7.80
CA GLN A 63 22.10 1.92 8.26
C GLN A 63 21.53 3.24 8.82
N SER A 64 22.29 3.95 9.67
CA SER A 64 21.86 5.25 10.21
C SER A 64 21.67 6.33 9.14
N ALA A 65 22.42 6.28 8.03
CA ALA A 65 22.33 7.27 6.96
C ALA A 65 21.15 7.02 5.99
N LEU A 66 20.71 5.76 5.86
CA LEU A 66 19.58 5.35 5.03
C LEU A 66 18.21 5.59 5.71
N GLY A 67 18.19 6.01 6.98
CA GLY A 67 16.99 6.18 7.79
C GLY A 67 16.44 4.85 8.32
N ASP A 68 15.20 4.85 8.80
CA ASP A 68 14.53 3.64 9.36
C ASP A 68 14.29 2.50 8.35
N ARG A 69 14.65 2.70 7.07
CA ARG A 69 14.57 1.69 6.00
C ARG A 69 15.63 0.61 6.19
N ARG A 70 15.34 -0.33 7.08
CA ARG A 70 16.21 -1.42 7.52
C ARG A 70 16.02 -2.69 6.69
N GLY A 71 14.88 -2.86 6.00
CA GLY A 71 14.53 -4.10 5.28
C GLY A 71 15.24 -4.40 3.95
N TRP A 72 16.23 -3.61 3.51
CA TRP A 72 16.82 -3.70 2.16
C TRP A 72 18.31 -4.11 2.12
N LEU A 73 18.92 -4.38 3.28
CA LEU A 73 20.31 -4.83 3.43
C LEU A 73 20.38 -6.17 4.17
#